data_AF-A0A0C9XR78-F1
#
_entry.id   AF-A0A0C9XR78-F1
#
_cell.length_a   1.000
_cell.length_b   1.000
_cell.length_c   1.000
_cell.angle_alpha   90.00
_cell.angle_beta   90.00
_cell.angle_gamma   90.00
#
_symmetry.space_group_name_H-M   'P 1'
#
loop_
_entity.id
_entity.type
_entity.pdbx_description
1 polymer ?
#
loop_
_entity_poly.entity_id
_entity_poly.type
_entity_poly.pdbx_seq_one_letter_code
_entity_poly.pdbx_strand_id
1 'polypeptide(L)'
;MAVAIQARGPDVHTPSAWQKPGNVARPLHNSSQIVSPAFPPVSGYAQHHGLYYGQQDRWMNQAYRSPPSETITLEISALHEGGPRKGRMRGTPFGSICEGMKDIDARATAPELAALALAKISSKVTAFCPQFEWTPSEFVVRDSSWVDLSSAPNPMQLYFYNDCLHPGMCKNARSMVFKSKQFTLFVVVPEAQWRRYENYVDKLAEEAMAAAEAEQSVSLCRPNSLSVPASTLVTASSFNTSAAARPLSYDIATHEVGLSLS
;
A
#
# COMPACT_ATOMS: atom_id res chain seq x y z
N MET A 1 -3.73 -78.85 -1.54
CA MET A 1 -2.96 -78.07 -2.54
C MET A 1 -3.54 -76.67 -2.58
N ALA A 2 -2.81 -75.66 -2.12
CA ALA A 2 -3.25 -74.27 -2.11
C ALA A 2 -2.31 -73.44 -3.00
N VAL A 3 -2.86 -72.77 -4.01
CA VAL A 3 -2.13 -71.89 -4.93
C VAL A 3 -2.14 -70.48 -4.35
N ALA A 4 -0.98 -69.93 -4.03
CA ALA A 4 -0.84 -68.54 -3.62
C ALA A 4 -0.82 -67.64 -4.86
N ILE A 5 -1.80 -66.73 -4.95
CA ILE A 5 -1.82 -65.68 -5.98
C ILE A 5 -0.99 -64.52 -5.46
N GLN A 6 0.20 -64.30 -6.03
CA GLN A 6 0.99 -63.10 -5.81
C GLN A 6 0.33 -61.91 -6.53
N ALA A 7 -0.26 -60.99 -5.77
CA ALA A 7 -0.73 -59.72 -6.31
C ALA A 7 0.48 -58.82 -6.61
N ARG A 8 0.74 -58.53 -7.90
CA ARG A 8 1.67 -57.46 -8.30
C ARG A 8 1.04 -56.11 -7.99
N GLY A 9 1.77 -55.26 -7.27
CA GLY A 9 1.36 -53.88 -6.99
C GLY A 9 1.27 -53.01 -8.27
N PRO A 10 0.64 -51.83 -8.17
CA PRO A 10 0.44 -50.93 -9.32
C PRO A 10 1.77 -50.42 -9.87
N ASP A 11 1.84 -50.34 -11.20
CA ASP A 11 3.01 -49.90 -11.94
C ASP A 11 3.19 -48.38 -11.75
N VAL A 12 4.26 -47.97 -11.07
CA VAL A 12 4.55 -46.57 -10.77
C VAL A 12 5.44 -46.02 -11.87
N HIS A 13 4.85 -45.32 -12.83
CA HIS A 13 5.62 -44.65 -13.87
C HIS A 13 6.37 -43.45 -13.29
N THR A 14 7.69 -43.57 -13.16
CA THR A 14 8.55 -42.45 -12.74
C THR A 14 8.89 -41.60 -13.98
N PRO A 15 8.77 -40.26 -13.92
CA PRO A 15 9.17 -39.40 -15.04
C PRO A 15 10.66 -39.55 -15.35
N SER A 16 11.01 -39.53 -16.64
CA SER A 16 12.38 -39.78 -17.15
C SER A 16 13.44 -38.85 -16.56
N ALA A 17 13.05 -37.67 -16.06
CA ALA A 17 13.93 -36.70 -15.41
C ALA A 17 14.51 -37.17 -14.05
N TRP A 18 13.99 -38.27 -13.48
CA TRP A 18 14.43 -38.82 -12.19
C TRP A 18 15.25 -40.11 -12.32
N GLN A 19 15.49 -40.60 -13.54
CA GLN A 19 16.38 -41.72 -13.78
C GLN A 19 17.83 -41.26 -13.66
N LYS A 20 18.55 -41.71 -12.62
CA LYS A 20 20.00 -41.54 -12.53
C LYS A 20 20.66 -42.37 -13.65
N PRO A 21 21.58 -41.81 -14.47
CA PRO A 21 22.30 -42.61 -15.44
C PRO A 21 23.17 -43.63 -14.71
N GLY A 22 22.76 -44.90 -14.78
CA GLY A 22 23.54 -46.04 -14.29
C GLY A 22 24.76 -46.25 -15.18
N ASN A 23 25.94 -46.32 -14.54
CA ASN A 23 27.21 -46.73 -15.14
C ASN A 23 27.04 -48.03 -15.95
N VAL A 24 27.24 -47.96 -17.26
CA VAL A 24 27.53 -49.13 -18.09
C VAL A 24 28.76 -48.84 -18.96
N ALA A 25 29.86 -49.47 -18.53
CA ALA A 25 31.12 -49.84 -19.18
C ALA A 25 31.56 -49.20 -20.52
N ARG A 26 32.80 -48.69 -20.52
CA ARG A 26 33.73 -48.65 -21.69
C ARG A 26 34.43 -50.03 -21.81
N PRO A 27 34.81 -50.51 -23.01
CA PRO A 27 36.04 -49.99 -23.66
C PRO A 27 36.09 -49.96 -25.21
N LEU A 28 36.99 -49.08 -25.68
CA LEU A 28 37.72 -48.90 -26.95
C LEU A 28 37.25 -49.62 -28.25
N HIS A 29 37.10 -48.89 -29.37
CA HIS A 29 38.17 -48.68 -30.37
C HIS A 29 37.76 -47.69 -31.50
N ASN A 30 38.77 -47.01 -32.04
CA ASN A 30 38.91 -46.32 -33.33
C ASN A 30 38.29 -44.95 -33.67
N SER A 31 39.20 -44.16 -34.20
CA SER A 31 39.18 -42.80 -34.75
C SER A 31 38.32 -42.63 -35.99
N SER A 32 37.47 -41.60 -35.98
CA SER A 32 37.32 -40.65 -37.10
C SER A 32 36.39 -39.51 -36.68
N GLN A 33 36.90 -38.29 -36.85
CA GLN A 33 36.26 -36.98 -36.85
C GLN A 33 34.72 -36.95 -36.78
N ILE A 34 34.18 -36.40 -35.68
CA ILE A 34 32.90 -35.67 -35.71
C ILE A 34 33.04 -34.43 -34.84
N VAL A 35 32.82 -33.29 -35.50
CA VAL A 35 32.73 -31.93 -34.98
C VAL A 35 31.94 -31.89 -33.67
N SER A 36 32.56 -31.43 -32.60
CA SER A 36 31.83 -31.06 -31.38
C SER A 36 31.02 -29.80 -31.67
N PRO A 37 29.68 -29.80 -31.57
CA PRO A 37 28.98 -28.54 -31.40
C PRO A 37 29.34 -28.05 -30.00
N ALA A 38 29.98 -26.88 -29.93
CA ALA A 38 30.14 -26.15 -28.70
C ALA A 38 28.74 -25.85 -28.15
N PHE A 39 28.26 -26.65 -27.21
CA PHE A 39 27.15 -26.26 -26.37
C PHE A 39 27.57 -24.99 -25.63
N PRO A 40 26.79 -23.89 -25.69
CA PRO A 40 27.08 -22.75 -24.82
C PRO A 40 27.05 -23.25 -23.38
N PRO A 41 27.98 -22.79 -22.51
CA PRO A 41 27.87 -23.10 -21.10
C PRO A 41 26.49 -22.63 -20.63
N VAL A 42 25.70 -23.56 -20.08
CA VAL A 42 24.41 -23.25 -19.45
C VAL A 42 24.71 -22.50 -18.16
N SER A 43 25.14 -21.24 -18.29
CA SER A 43 25.44 -20.28 -17.23
C SER A 43 24.15 -19.67 -16.66
N GLY A 44 23.12 -20.50 -16.46
CA GLY A 44 21.85 -20.08 -15.85
C GLY A 44 21.56 -20.77 -14.51
N TYR A 45 22.20 -21.92 -14.23
CA TYR A 45 21.83 -22.76 -13.08
C TYR A 45 22.49 -22.33 -11.76
N ALA A 46 23.69 -21.75 -11.79
CA ALA A 46 24.46 -21.51 -10.56
C ALA A 46 23.98 -20.27 -9.77
N GLN A 47 23.42 -19.26 -10.44
CA GLN A 47 23.08 -17.98 -9.79
C GLN A 47 21.84 -18.07 -8.89
N HIS A 48 20.91 -19.00 -9.15
CA HIS A 48 19.68 -19.14 -8.37
C HIS A 48 19.83 -19.93 -7.06
N HIS A 49 20.91 -20.73 -6.90
CA HIS A 49 21.11 -21.53 -5.68
C HIS A 49 21.47 -20.71 -4.45
N GLY A 50 22.14 -19.56 -4.63
CA GLY A 50 22.47 -18.67 -3.51
C GLY A 50 21.22 -18.07 -2.82
N LEU A 51 20.12 -17.94 -3.56
CA LEU A 51 18.84 -17.42 -3.04
C LEU A 51 17.91 -18.52 -2.52
N TYR A 52 18.22 -19.79 -2.82
CA TYR A 52 17.36 -20.92 -2.49
C TYR A 52 17.19 -21.09 -0.98
N TYR A 53 18.29 -20.99 -0.20
CA TYR A 53 18.23 -21.06 1.26
C TYR A 53 17.32 -19.98 1.85
N GLY A 54 17.50 -18.71 1.44
CA GLY A 54 16.64 -17.62 1.92
C GLY A 54 15.19 -17.69 1.43
N GLN A 55 14.92 -18.39 0.34
CA GLN A 55 13.56 -18.65 -0.14
C GLN A 55 12.91 -19.82 0.62
N GLN A 56 13.66 -20.88 0.87
CA GLN A 56 13.26 -22.02 1.69
C GLN A 56 12.96 -21.58 3.14
N ASP A 57 13.80 -20.73 3.73
CA ASP A 57 13.57 -20.18 5.08
C ASP A 57 12.30 -19.31 5.10
N ARG A 58 12.04 -18.51 4.07
CA ARG A 58 10.79 -17.75 3.97
C ARG A 58 9.57 -18.66 3.87
N TRP A 59 9.63 -19.72 3.06
CA TRP A 59 8.53 -20.68 2.94
C TRP A 59 8.31 -21.48 4.21
N MET A 60 9.38 -21.93 4.87
CA MET A 60 9.30 -22.57 6.18
C MET A 60 8.65 -21.64 7.21
N ASN A 61 9.14 -20.40 7.31
CA ASN A 61 8.57 -19.41 8.23
C ASN A 61 7.09 -19.12 7.92
N GLN A 62 6.69 -19.11 6.65
CA GLN A 62 5.30 -18.90 6.27
C GLN A 62 4.43 -20.14 6.53
N ALA A 63 4.94 -21.36 6.31
CA ALA A 63 4.22 -22.60 6.50
C ALA A 63 4.04 -22.97 7.99
N TYR A 64 5.00 -22.61 8.84
CA TYR A 64 4.97 -22.90 10.27
C TYR A 64 4.44 -21.75 11.13
N ARG A 65 4.14 -20.58 10.55
CA ARG A 65 3.39 -19.54 11.26
C ARG A 65 1.94 -19.99 11.38
N SER A 66 1.59 -20.47 12.57
CA SER A 66 0.18 -20.60 12.95
C SER A 66 -0.50 -19.25 12.74
N PRO A 67 -1.68 -19.18 12.10
CA PRO A 67 -2.43 -17.94 12.00
C PRO A 67 -2.58 -17.34 13.40
N PRO A 68 -2.38 -16.03 13.58
CA PRO A 68 -2.62 -15.40 14.87
C PRO A 68 -4.05 -15.73 15.29
N SER A 69 -4.22 -16.37 16.44
CA SER A 69 -5.54 -16.71 16.97
C SER A 69 -6.35 -15.47 17.34
N GLU A 70 -5.66 -14.35 17.54
CA GLU A 70 -6.19 -13.09 18.02
C GLU A 70 -5.76 -11.98 17.06
N THR A 71 -6.72 -11.46 16.31
CA THR A 71 -6.46 -10.43 15.29
C THR A 71 -7.23 -9.14 15.57
N ILE A 72 -6.70 -8.03 15.07
CA ILE A 72 -7.31 -6.70 15.07
C ILE A 72 -7.43 -6.17 13.64
N THR A 73 -8.27 -5.15 13.47
CA THR A 73 -8.37 -4.37 12.24
C THR A 73 -7.81 -2.97 12.48
N LEU A 74 -7.05 -2.44 11.54
CA LEU A 74 -6.54 -1.07 11.55
C LEU A 74 -7.18 -0.26 10.43
N GLU A 75 -7.59 0.95 10.73
CA GLU A 75 -7.90 2.00 9.76
C GLU A 75 -6.80 3.04 9.83
N ILE A 76 -6.13 3.31 8.71
CA ILE A 76 -4.97 4.16 8.65
C ILE A 76 -5.27 5.34 7.73
N SER A 77 -5.11 6.56 8.22
CA SER A 77 -5.34 7.79 7.44
C SER A 77 -4.11 8.67 7.41
N ALA A 78 -3.88 9.38 6.29
CA ALA A 78 -2.84 10.39 6.19
C ALA A 78 -3.36 11.76 6.64
N LEU A 79 -2.64 12.40 7.57
CA LEU A 79 -2.94 13.75 8.06
C LEU A 79 -1.69 14.62 7.97
N HIS A 80 -1.86 15.94 7.93
CA HIS A 80 -0.77 16.87 8.18
C HIS A 80 -1.02 17.68 9.46
N GLU A 81 0.07 18.12 10.07
CA GLU A 81 0.04 19.00 11.24
C GLU A 81 -0.18 20.47 10.80
N GLY A 82 -0.85 21.29 11.62
CA GLY A 82 -0.92 22.75 11.42
C GLY A 82 -2.06 23.31 10.54
N GLY A 83 -3.17 22.59 10.33
CA GLY A 83 -4.27 23.09 9.49
C GLY A 83 -5.14 24.21 10.11
N PRO A 84 -5.92 24.96 9.30
CA PRO A 84 -6.71 26.12 9.72
C PRO A 84 -7.91 25.79 10.61
N ARG A 85 -8.19 24.50 10.86
CA ARG A 85 -9.29 24.07 11.73
C ARG A 85 -8.96 24.41 13.18
N LYS A 86 -9.42 25.59 13.62
CA LYS A 86 -9.60 25.94 15.04
C LYS A 86 -10.63 24.98 15.66
N GLY A 87 -10.18 23.83 16.15
CA GLY A 87 -11.02 22.84 16.79
C GLY A 87 -10.23 21.61 17.24
N ARG A 88 -10.83 20.79 18.10
CA ARG A 88 -10.23 19.64 18.82
C ARG A 88 -9.49 18.59 17.96
N MET A 89 -9.54 18.66 16.63
CA MET A 89 -8.81 17.75 15.75
C MET A 89 -7.36 18.21 15.62
N ARG A 90 -6.42 17.37 16.04
CA ARG A 90 -4.98 17.68 16.10
C ARG A 90 -4.26 17.57 14.76
N GLY A 91 -4.95 17.16 13.69
CA GLY A 91 -4.41 17.09 12.32
C GLY A 91 -5.51 17.27 11.26
N THR A 92 -5.10 17.66 10.06
CA THR A 92 -6.00 17.87 8.92
C THR A 92 -5.76 16.81 7.84
N PRO A 93 -6.80 16.11 7.38
CA PRO A 93 -6.64 15.12 6.31
C PRO A 93 -6.31 15.81 4.99
N PHE A 94 -5.39 15.23 4.23
CA PHE A 94 -5.05 15.68 2.89
C PHE A 94 -5.00 14.50 1.93
N GLY A 95 -5.56 14.71 0.74
CA GLY A 95 -5.93 13.61 -0.14
C GLY A 95 -6.96 12.69 0.53
N SER A 96 -7.77 11.98 -0.25
CA SER A 96 -8.62 10.92 0.28
C SER A 96 -7.81 9.66 0.61
N ILE A 97 -6.71 9.82 1.36
CA ILE A 97 -5.73 8.78 1.66
C ILE A 97 -6.11 8.10 2.97
N CYS A 98 -6.93 7.05 2.83
CA CYS A 98 -7.26 6.13 3.90
C CYS A 98 -7.05 4.68 3.41
N GLU A 99 -6.62 3.80 4.30
CA GLU A 99 -6.44 2.37 4.03
C GLU A 99 -6.87 1.55 5.24
N GLY A 100 -7.65 0.50 4.99
CA GLY A 100 -7.97 -0.52 5.98
C GLY A 100 -7.00 -1.70 5.90
N MET A 101 -6.57 -2.20 7.04
CA MET A 101 -5.82 -3.45 7.17
C MET A 101 -6.56 -4.37 8.13
N LYS A 102 -6.82 -5.60 7.70
CA LYS A 102 -7.47 -6.65 8.51
C LYS A 102 -6.43 -7.68 8.92
N ASP A 103 -6.81 -8.54 9.87
CA ASP A 103 -6.04 -9.71 10.29
C ASP A 103 -4.64 -9.37 10.81
N ILE A 104 -4.51 -8.20 11.44
CA ILE A 104 -3.26 -7.79 12.10
C ILE A 104 -3.14 -8.54 13.42
N ASP A 105 -1.97 -9.09 13.72
CA ASP A 105 -1.71 -9.76 14.99
C ASP A 105 -1.98 -8.80 16.16
N ALA A 106 -2.87 -9.17 17.07
CA ALA A 106 -3.20 -8.36 18.24
C ALA A 106 -2.01 -8.19 19.20
N ARG A 107 -1.00 -9.04 19.07
CA ARG A 107 0.25 -8.98 19.82
C ARG A 107 1.30 -8.05 19.18
N ALA A 108 0.94 -7.33 18.13
CA ALA A 108 1.81 -6.34 17.54
C ALA A 108 2.18 -5.24 18.56
N THR A 109 3.46 -4.90 18.57
CA THR A 109 4.01 -3.81 19.38
C THR A 109 3.79 -2.46 18.71
N ALA A 110 3.92 -1.36 19.47
CA ALA A 110 3.83 0.00 18.93
C ALA A 110 4.74 0.25 17.71
N PRO A 111 6.06 -0.07 17.74
CA PRO A 111 6.93 0.13 16.59
C PRO A 111 6.56 -0.75 15.39
N GLU A 112 6.08 -1.98 15.61
CA GLU A 112 5.60 -2.84 14.51
C GLU A 112 4.36 -2.25 13.83
N LEU A 113 3.40 -1.76 14.62
CA LEU A 113 2.21 -1.07 14.11
C LEU A 113 2.58 0.21 13.35
N ALA A 114 3.53 0.98 13.85
CA ALA A 114 4.05 2.17 13.17
C ALA A 114 4.71 1.82 11.83
N ALA A 115 5.56 0.79 11.81
CA ALA A 115 6.20 0.32 10.58
C ALA A 115 5.18 -0.17 9.54
N LEU A 116 4.15 -0.91 9.97
CA LEU A 116 3.05 -1.34 9.10
C LEU A 116 2.27 -0.15 8.52
N ALA A 117 1.92 0.83 9.36
CA ALA A 117 1.20 2.02 8.93
C ALA A 117 1.99 2.86 7.92
N LEU A 118 3.29 3.09 8.20
CA LEU A 118 4.18 3.80 7.30
C LEU A 118 4.34 3.06 5.98
N ALA A 119 4.61 1.75 6.00
CA ALA A 119 4.76 0.95 4.78
C ALA A 119 3.50 1.02 3.90
N LYS A 120 2.31 1.08 4.51
CA LYS A 120 1.03 1.10 3.82
C LYS A 120 0.68 2.46 3.21
N ILE A 121 0.95 3.56 3.92
CA ILE A 121 0.53 4.91 3.53
C ILE A 121 1.60 5.67 2.77
N SER A 122 2.90 5.41 3.01
CA SER A 122 3.98 6.22 2.44
C SER A 122 3.94 6.26 0.91
N SER A 123 3.67 5.12 0.26
CA SER A 123 3.56 5.05 -1.21
C SER A 123 2.40 5.88 -1.76
N LYS A 124 1.29 5.96 -1.02
CA LYS A 124 0.13 6.78 -1.40
C LYS A 124 0.40 8.27 -1.23
N VAL A 125 1.10 8.65 -0.15
CA VAL A 125 1.51 10.04 0.06
C VAL A 125 2.48 10.47 -1.03
N THR A 126 3.47 9.64 -1.39
CA THR A 126 4.37 9.95 -2.51
C THR A 126 3.64 10.04 -3.86
N ALA A 127 2.58 9.24 -4.05
CA ALA A 127 1.77 9.28 -5.27
C ALA A 127 0.80 10.48 -5.32
N PHE A 128 0.49 11.10 -4.17
CA PHE A 128 -0.42 12.24 -4.09
C PHE A 128 0.14 13.47 -4.83
N CYS A 129 1.43 13.73 -4.71
CA CYS A 129 2.15 14.71 -5.51
C CYS A 129 3.54 14.15 -5.85
N PRO A 130 3.69 13.47 -7.00
CA PRO A 130 4.95 12.83 -7.37
C PRO A 130 6.09 13.80 -7.65
N GLN A 131 5.76 15.05 -7.99
CA GLN A 131 6.75 16.09 -8.27
C GLN A 131 7.31 16.73 -7.00
N PHE A 132 6.63 16.56 -5.86
CA PHE A 132 7.12 17.02 -4.57
C PHE A 132 7.94 15.93 -3.89
N GLU A 133 9.12 16.30 -3.38
CA GLU A 133 10.01 15.37 -2.67
C GLU A 133 9.51 15.15 -1.24
N TRP A 134 8.66 14.13 -1.06
CA TRP A 134 8.27 13.68 0.26
C TRP A 134 9.42 12.96 0.96
N THR A 135 9.57 13.21 2.26
CA THR A 135 10.51 12.54 3.17
C THR A 135 9.76 11.61 4.12
N PRO A 136 9.49 10.34 3.77
CA PRO A 136 8.72 9.42 4.62
C PRO A 136 9.35 9.16 5.99
N SER A 137 10.68 9.34 6.13
CA SER A 137 11.38 9.19 7.40
C SER A 137 11.04 10.28 8.42
N GLU A 138 10.48 11.41 7.98
CA GLU A 138 9.99 12.46 8.88
C GLU A 138 8.56 12.20 9.35
N PHE A 139 7.82 11.26 8.73
CA PHE A 139 6.45 10.98 9.11
C PHE A 139 6.35 10.35 10.49
N VAL A 140 5.34 10.78 11.24
CA VAL A 140 5.08 10.31 12.61
C VAL A 140 3.79 9.50 12.62
N VAL A 141 3.78 8.34 13.27
CA VAL A 141 2.56 7.54 13.41
C VAL A 141 1.93 7.80 14.77
N ARG A 142 0.68 8.26 14.78
CA ARG A 142 -0.09 8.53 15.99
C ARG A 142 -1.35 7.67 16.07
N ASP A 143 -1.83 7.37 17.27
CA ASP A 143 -3.13 6.72 17.44
C ASP A 143 -4.29 7.73 17.60
N SER A 144 -5.49 7.21 17.91
CA SER A 144 -6.69 8.00 18.21
C SER A 144 -6.56 8.92 19.42
N SER A 145 -5.65 8.61 20.35
CA SER A 145 -5.32 9.44 21.51
C SER A 145 -4.20 10.44 21.23
N TRP A 146 -3.68 10.46 20.00
CA TRP A 146 -2.57 11.30 19.53
C TRP A 146 -1.22 10.97 20.18
N VAL A 147 -1.07 9.75 20.69
CA VAL A 147 0.21 9.23 21.18
C VAL A 147 1.04 8.80 19.97
N ASP A 148 2.30 9.22 19.94
CA ASP A 148 3.25 8.79 18.91
C ASP A 148 3.76 7.37 19.22
N LEU A 149 3.50 6.45 18.29
CA LEU A 149 3.85 5.04 18.43
C LEU A 149 5.35 4.79 18.32
N SER A 150 6.11 5.70 17.69
CA SER A 150 7.56 5.57 17.53
C SER A 150 8.33 5.96 18.80
N SER A 151 7.74 6.80 19.65
CA SER A 151 8.29 7.25 20.93
C SER A 151 7.63 6.56 22.14
N ALA A 152 6.93 5.45 21.92
CA ALA A 152 6.27 4.71 22.99
C ALA A 152 7.29 4.28 24.08
N PRO A 153 7.00 4.56 25.37
CA PRO A 153 7.96 4.38 26.46
C PRO A 153 8.36 2.91 26.69
N ASN A 154 7.53 1.97 26.25
CA ASN A 154 7.82 0.54 26.29
C ASN A 154 7.59 -0.09 24.90
N PRO A 155 8.64 -0.22 24.06
CA PRO A 155 8.51 -0.73 22.70
C PRO A 155 8.17 -2.22 22.64
N MET A 156 8.33 -2.97 23.73
CA MET A 156 8.02 -4.40 23.80
C MET A 156 6.57 -4.67 24.27
N GLN A 157 5.85 -3.64 24.69
CA GLN A 157 4.48 -3.77 25.16
C GLN A 157 3.52 -3.99 23.97
N LEU A 158 2.64 -4.97 24.11
CA LEU A 158 1.56 -5.22 23.16
C LEU A 158 0.60 -4.02 23.20
N TYR A 159 0.48 -3.30 22.09
CA TYR A 159 -0.07 -1.95 22.14
C TYR A 159 -1.59 -1.95 22.38
N PHE A 160 -2.34 -2.65 21.53
CA PHE A 160 -3.81 -2.72 21.59
C PHE A 160 -4.36 -3.97 22.29
N TYR A 161 -3.49 -4.89 22.69
CA TYR A 161 -3.91 -6.22 23.17
C TYR A 161 -4.84 -6.14 24.38
N ASN A 162 -4.49 -5.32 25.37
CA ASN A 162 -5.27 -5.18 26.59
C ASN A 162 -6.65 -4.55 26.33
N ASP A 163 -6.76 -3.69 25.32
CA ASP A 163 -8.04 -3.09 24.93
C ASP A 163 -8.98 -4.12 24.29
N CYS A 164 -8.45 -5.24 23.80
CA CYS A 164 -9.22 -6.35 23.25
C CYS A 164 -9.65 -7.37 24.33
N LEU A 165 -9.08 -7.33 25.53
CA LEU A 165 -9.45 -8.25 26.61
C LEU A 165 -10.66 -7.74 27.39
N HIS A 166 -11.69 -8.59 27.52
CA HIS A 166 -12.91 -8.26 28.24
C HIS A 166 -13.23 -9.32 29.30
N PRO A 167 -13.85 -8.95 30.43
CA PRO A 167 -14.36 -9.92 31.37
C PRO A 167 -15.36 -10.87 30.70
N GLY A 168 -15.23 -12.18 30.95
CA GLY A 168 -16.21 -13.16 30.49
C GLY A 168 -17.60 -12.91 31.12
N MET A 169 -18.66 -13.20 30.38
CA MET A 169 -20.05 -12.95 30.83
C MET A 169 -20.59 -14.00 31.82
N CYS A 170 -19.83 -15.04 32.16
CA CYS A 170 -20.31 -16.11 33.03
C CYS A 170 -20.25 -15.71 34.51
N LYS A 171 -21.21 -16.20 35.31
CA LYS A 171 -21.45 -15.83 36.73
C LYS A 171 -20.29 -16.08 37.72
N ASN A 172 -19.12 -16.55 37.27
CA ASN A 172 -17.90 -16.75 38.07
C ASN A 172 -16.61 -16.38 37.28
N ALA A 173 -16.72 -15.53 36.26
CA ALA A 173 -15.66 -15.35 35.27
C ALA A 173 -14.48 -14.51 35.80
N ARG A 174 -13.45 -15.21 36.29
CA ARG A 174 -12.06 -14.70 36.29
C ARG A 174 -11.40 -14.80 34.91
N SER A 175 -12.09 -15.41 33.94
CA SER A 175 -11.58 -15.60 32.58
C SER A 175 -11.74 -14.32 31.76
N MET A 176 -10.64 -13.85 31.18
CA MET A 176 -10.64 -12.82 30.13
C MET A 176 -10.94 -13.46 28.79
N VAL A 177 -11.73 -12.80 27.95
CA VAL A 177 -12.05 -13.20 26.58
C VAL A 177 -11.54 -12.14 25.62
N PHE A 178 -10.78 -12.56 24.62
CA PHE A 178 -10.34 -11.69 23.54
C PHE A 178 -11.50 -11.36 22.60
N LYS A 179 -11.68 -10.07 22.29
CA LYS A 179 -12.61 -9.59 21.27
C LYS A 179 -11.85 -8.71 20.29
N SER A 180 -11.87 -9.12 19.02
CA SER A 180 -11.31 -8.32 17.93
C SER A 180 -11.97 -6.94 17.88
N LYS A 181 -11.16 -5.92 17.62
CA LYS A 181 -11.58 -4.52 17.52
C LYS A 181 -10.94 -3.85 16.31
N GLN A 182 -11.57 -2.79 15.84
CA GLN A 182 -10.99 -1.86 14.89
C GLN A 182 -10.35 -0.70 15.65
N PHE A 183 -9.11 -0.37 15.29
CA PHE A 183 -8.37 0.78 15.80
C PHE A 183 -8.03 1.71 14.65
N THR A 184 -7.81 2.99 14.97
CA THR A 184 -7.43 4.01 13.99
C THR A 184 -6.01 4.49 14.27
N LEU A 185 -5.18 4.52 13.23
CA LEU A 185 -3.85 5.11 13.23
C LEU A 185 -3.79 6.26 12.22
N PHE A 186 -2.96 7.24 12.52
CA PHE A 186 -2.73 8.41 11.69
C PHE A 186 -1.26 8.47 11.31
N VAL A 187 -0.97 8.50 10.01
CA VAL A 187 0.35 8.84 9.52
C VAL A 187 0.37 10.35 9.31
N VAL A 188 1.14 11.04 10.15
CA VAL A 188 1.17 12.49 10.23
C VAL A 188 2.39 13.02 9.51
N VAL A 189 2.18 13.84 8.49
CA VAL A 189 3.20 14.67 7.87
C VAL A 189 3.50 15.85 8.80
N PRO A 190 4.75 16.05 9.23
CA PRO A 190 5.10 17.17 10.09
C PRO A 190 4.81 18.51 9.45
N GLU A 191 4.49 19.50 10.29
CA GLU A 191 4.14 20.85 9.84
C GLU A 191 5.23 21.47 8.95
N ALA A 192 6.50 21.28 9.30
CA ALA A 192 7.63 21.81 8.53
C ALA A 192 7.71 21.23 7.11
N GLN A 193 7.33 19.97 6.92
CA GLN A 193 7.29 19.35 5.60
C GLN A 193 6.04 19.79 4.83
N TRP A 194 4.89 19.89 5.51
CA TRP A 194 3.66 20.36 4.91
C TRP A 194 3.78 21.80 4.38
N ARG A 195 4.38 22.71 5.15
CA ARG A 195 4.63 24.09 4.70
C ARG A 195 5.54 24.15 3.45
N ARG A 196 6.51 23.24 3.33
CA ARG A 196 7.35 23.13 2.12
C ARG A 196 6.52 22.72 0.90
N TYR A 197 5.55 21.82 1.09
CA TYR A 197 4.61 21.41 0.06
C TYR A 197 3.68 22.55 -0.37
N GLU A 198 3.12 23.31 0.57
CA GLU A 198 2.27 24.47 0.25
C GLU A 198 3.03 25.50 -0.58
N ASN A 199 4.24 25.88 -0.14
CA ASN A 199 5.10 26.79 -0.90
C ASN A 199 5.45 26.27 -2.31
N TYR A 200 5.56 24.96 -2.48
CA TYR A 200 5.82 24.34 -3.77
C TYR A 200 4.61 24.46 -4.71
N VAL A 201 3.40 24.18 -4.20
CA VAL A 201 2.15 24.32 -4.96
C VAL A 201 1.91 25.78 -5.35
N ASP A 202 2.15 26.72 -4.44
CA ASP A 202 1.99 28.16 -4.70
C ASP A 202 2.93 28.62 -5.82
N LYS A 203 4.20 28.19 -5.80
CA LYS A 203 5.16 28.50 -6.88
C LYS A 203 4.73 27.94 -8.23
N LEU A 204 4.24 26.69 -8.26
CA LEU A 204 3.72 26.11 -9.51
C LEU A 204 2.53 26.90 -10.05
N ALA A 205 1.65 27.40 -9.17
CA ALA A 205 0.52 28.21 -9.58
C ALA A 205 0.97 29.57 -10.14
N GLU A 206 1.94 30.24 -9.50
CA GLU A 206 2.53 31.48 -10.00
C GLU A 206 3.20 31.30 -11.37
N GLU A 207 3.98 30.22 -11.55
CA GLU A 207 4.63 29.91 -12.83
C GLU A 207 3.61 29.61 -13.94
N ALA A 208 2.53 28.89 -13.62
CA ALA A 208 1.46 28.61 -14.57
C ALA A 208 0.72 29.90 -15.00
N MET A 209 0.48 30.82 -14.06
CA MET A 209 -0.13 32.13 -14.36
C MET A 209 0.80 33.00 -15.22
N ALA A 210 2.09 33.06 -14.89
CA ALA A 210 3.08 33.80 -15.67
C ALA A 210 3.23 33.25 -17.10
N ALA A 211 3.20 31.92 -17.26
CA ALA A 211 3.21 31.28 -18.57
C ALA A 211 1.97 31.63 -19.41
N ALA A 212 0.78 31.64 -18.79
CA ALA A 212 -0.46 32.02 -19.46
C ALA A 212 -0.47 33.50 -19.92
N GLU A 213 0.13 34.40 -19.14
CA GLU A 213 0.29 35.81 -19.50
C GLU A 213 1.30 36.02 -20.64
N ALA A 214 2.40 35.26 -20.63
CA ALA A 214 3.38 35.25 -21.71
C ALA A 214 2.78 34.74 -23.04
N GLU A 215 1.93 33.72 -23.02
CA GLU A 215 1.26 33.24 -24.23
C GLU A 215 0.23 34.23 -24.80
N GLN A 216 -0.49 34.96 -23.94
CA GLN A 216 -1.42 36.01 -24.39
C GLN A 216 -0.71 37.21 -25.02
N SER A 217 0.48 37.57 -24.54
CA SER A 217 1.26 38.69 -25.10
C SER A 217 1.96 38.33 -26.42
N VAL A 218 2.38 37.08 -26.62
CA VAL A 218 2.98 36.62 -27.89
C VAL A 218 1.93 36.48 -29.01
N SER A 219 0.66 36.24 -28.68
CA SER A 219 -0.44 36.18 -29.65
C SER A 219 -0.75 37.52 -30.35
N LEU A 220 -0.26 38.67 -29.85
CA LEU A 220 -0.51 39.99 -30.42
C LEU A 220 0.50 40.43 -31.50
N CYS A 221 1.55 39.65 -31.76
CA CYS A 221 2.59 39.96 -32.74
C CYS A 221 2.58 39.02 -33.95
N ARG A 222 1.40 38.66 -34.48
CA ARG A 222 1.30 37.98 -35.78
C ARG A 222 1.11 39.01 -36.90
N PRO A 223 2.06 39.19 -37.84
CA PRO A 223 1.82 40.02 -39.02
C PRO A 223 0.82 39.28 -39.92
N ASN A 224 -0.35 39.88 -40.13
CA ASN A 224 -1.28 39.46 -41.17
C ASN A 224 -0.69 39.85 -42.55
N SER A 225 -0.23 38.87 -43.32
CA SER A 225 -0.17 38.99 -44.78
C SER A 225 -1.29 38.17 -45.40
N LEU A 226 -2.21 38.87 -46.06
CA LEU A 226 -3.38 38.35 -46.78
C LEU A 226 -3.04 37.28 -47.82
N SER A 227 -3.84 36.20 -47.86
CA SER A 227 -4.55 35.80 -49.08
C SER A 227 -5.56 34.66 -48.80
N VAL A 228 -6.83 34.94 -49.12
CA VAL A 228 -8.01 34.04 -49.21
C VAL A 228 -8.31 33.89 -50.73
N PRO A 229 -8.81 32.75 -51.27
CA PRO A 229 -10.22 32.31 -51.18
C PRO A 229 -10.36 30.84 -50.75
N ALA A 230 -11.21 30.50 -49.76
CA ALA A 230 -12.66 30.27 -49.85
C ALA A 230 -13.06 28.98 -50.61
N SER A 231 -13.54 27.98 -49.87
CA SER A 231 -14.73 27.19 -50.22
C SER A 231 -15.24 26.32 -49.05
N THR A 232 -16.37 26.77 -48.50
CA THR A 232 -17.59 26.01 -48.15
C THR A 232 -17.57 24.76 -47.22
N LEU A 233 -18.13 25.00 -46.02
CA LEU A 233 -19.34 24.39 -45.41
C LEU A 233 -19.36 22.92 -44.96
N VAL A 234 -19.76 22.75 -43.68
CA VAL A 234 -20.60 21.72 -43.02
C VAL A 234 -20.01 21.46 -41.62
N THR A 235 -20.70 21.40 -40.48
CA THR A 235 -22.04 21.78 -40.00
C THR A 235 -21.93 21.85 -38.47
N ALA A 236 -22.80 22.65 -37.87
CA ALA A 236 -22.95 22.98 -36.46
C ALA A 236 -22.78 21.85 -35.41
N SER A 237 -22.25 22.23 -34.25
CA SER A 237 -22.96 22.04 -32.98
C SER A 237 -22.43 23.05 -31.95
N SER A 238 -23.26 24.06 -31.68
CA SER A 238 -23.05 25.05 -30.64
C SER A 238 -23.83 24.61 -29.41
N PHE A 239 -23.19 24.55 -28.25
CA PHE A 239 -23.83 24.94 -27.00
C PHE A 239 -22.87 25.81 -26.22
N ASN A 240 -23.35 27.03 -25.96
CA ASN A 240 -22.63 28.13 -25.38
C ASN A 240 -23.12 28.31 -23.93
N THR A 241 -22.17 28.64 -23.07
CA THR A 241 -22.27 29.56 -21.93
C THR A 241 -23.06 29.16 -20.67
N SER A 242 -22.33 29.22 -19.54
CA SER A 242 -22.56 30.16 -18.42
C SER A 242 -22.98 29.60 -17.06
N ALA A 243 -22.42 30.28 -16.06
CA ALA A 243 -22.98 30.58 -14.74
C ALA A 243 -22.81 29.54 -13.62
N ALA A 244 -21.85 29.86 -12.75
CA ALA A 244 -21.96 29.94 -11.29
C ALA A 244 -23.20 29.27 -10.64
N ALA A 245 -22.94 28.28 -9.80
CA ALA A 245 -23.81 27.94 -8.68
C ALA A 245 -22.97 27.52 -7.47
N ARG A 246 -23.17 28.25 -6.37
CA ARG A 246 -22.67 27.99 -5.01
C ARG A 246 -23.04 26.56 -4.56
N PRO A 247 -22.28 25.92 -3.67
CA PRO A 247 -22.83 24.85 -2.85
C PRO A 247 -23.69 25.47 -1.74
N LEU A 248 -24.87 24.88 -1.62
CA LEU A 248 -25.96 25.22 -0.72
C LEU A 248 -25.56 25.16 0.76
N SER A 249 -26.03 26.18 1.48
CA SER A 249 -26.27 26.16 2.91
C SER A 249 -27.15 24.95 3.26
N TYR A 250 -26.73 24.14 4.23
CA TYR A 250 -27.64 23.27 4.96
C TYR A 250 -27.94 23.93 6.31
N ASP A 251 -29.08 24.61 6.37
CA ASP A 251 -29.77 24.84 7.63
C ASP A 251 -30.37 23.50 8.08
N ILE A 252 -29.81 22.92 9.14
CA ILE A 252 -30.52 21.90 9.92
C ILE A 252 -31.20 22.65 11.05
N ALA A 253 -32.52 22.76 10.92
CA ALA A 253 -33.42 23.14 11.99
C ALA A 253 -33.24 22.19 13.19
N THR A 254 -32.71 22.69 14.30
CA THR A 254 -32.92 22.08 15.61
C THR A 254 -34.35 22.37 16.04
N HIS A 255 -35.21 21.36 15.96
CA HIS A 255 -36.45 21.31 16.69
C HIS A 255 -36.12 21.35 18.19
N GLU A 256 -36.62 22.39 18.87
CA GLU A 256 -36.79 22.36 20.32
C GLU A 256 -37.70 21.20 20.70
N VAL A 257 -37.24 20.39 21.65
CA VAL A 257 -38.12 19.68 22.59
C VAL A 257 -37.69 20.13 23.97
N GLY A 258 -38.52 20.97 24.57
CA GLY A 258 -38.36 21.41 25.94
C GLY A 258 -38.48 20.24 26.91
N LEU A 259 -37.65 20.25 27.93
CA LEU A 259 -37.94 19.59 29.20
C LEU A 259 -37.77 20.62 30.32
N SER A 260 -38.94 20.97 30.85
CA SER A 260 -39.18 21.65 32.11
C SER A 260 -38.39 21.02 33.25
N LEU A 261 -37.70 21.83 34.03
CA LEU A 261 -37.24 21.47 35.37
C LEU A 261 -38.07 22.25 36.38
N SER A 262 -38.84 21.48 37.15
CA SER A 262 -39.24 21.81 38.52
C SER A 262 -38.17 21.30 39.48
#